data_AF-A0A016UW41-F1
#
_entry.id   AF-A0A016UW41-F1
#
_cell.length_a   1.000
_cell.length_b   1.000
_cell.length_c   1.000
_cell.angle_alpha   90.00
_cell.angle_beta   90.00
_cell.angle_gamma   90.00
#
_symmetry.space_group_name_H-M   'P 1'
#
loop_
_entity.id
_entity.type
_entity.pdbx_description
1 polymer ?
#
loop_
_entity_poly.entity_id
_entity_poly.type
_entity_poly.pdbx_seq_one_letter_code
_entity_poly.pdbx_strand_id
1 'polypeptide(L)'
;MSALQQISSKIDSFLPRLERLELDNELLLERTGKIMAHTAPKSNCVLCPLEENRDSHYSNRCCKYVDPASTTVQPGKLGSCLKCLKPSHRDDCKVACVACGLGHNQLLCNLRRPHVANKRLRN
;
A
#
# COMPACT_ATOMS: atom_id res chain seq x y z
N MET A 1 -48.38 -30.18 25.71
CA MET A 1 -47.97 -29.00 24.93
C MET A 1 -48.47 -29.15 23.50
N SER A 2 -49.08 -28.10 22.95
CA SER A 2 -49.53 -28.11 21.55
C SER A 2 -48.35 -27.96 20.58
N ALA A 3 -48.53 -28.38 19.32
CA ALA A 3 -47.53 -28.17 18.27
C ALA A 3 -47.17 -26.68 18.09
N LEU A 4 -48.14 -25.78 18.26
CA LEU A 4 -47.95 -24.32 18.25
C LEU A 4 -46.99 -23.85 19.35
N GLN A 5 -47.12 -24.37 20.57
CA GLN A 5 -46.23 -24.03 21.69
C GLN A 5 -44.79 -24.51 21.44
N GLN A 6 -44.64 -25.71 20.85
CA GLN A 6 -43.31 -26.20 20.47
C GLN A 6 -42.67 -25.34 19.38
N ILE A 7 -43.43 -24.91 18.37
CA ILE A 7 -42.93 -24.02 17.32
C ILE A 7 -42.51 -22.67 17.91
N SER A 8 -43.34 -22.06 18.77
CA SER A 8 -43.01 -20.79 19.43
C SER A 8 -41.69 -20.89 20.20
N SER A 9 -41.55 -21.92 21.05
CA SER A 9 -40.32 -22.11 21.83
C SER A 9 -39.06 -22.30 20.97
N LYS A 10 -39.21 -22.92 19.80
CA LYS A 10 -38.11 -23.07 18.84
C LYS A 10 -37.76 -21.74 18.20
N ILE A 11 -38.75 -20.94 17.80
CA ILE A 11 -38.53 -19.60 17.25
C ILE A 11 -37.80 -18.73 18.27
N ASP A 12 -38.27 -18.71 19.52
CA ASP A 12 -37.64 -17.96 20.62
C ASP A 12 -36.18 -18.39 20.84
N SER A 13 -35.87 -19.66 20.62
CA SER A 13 -34.49 -20.17 20.70
C SER A 13 -33.62 -19.86 19.48
N PHE A 14 -34.23 -19.65 18.30
CA PHE A 14 -33.51 -19.40 17.05
C PHE A 14 -33.25 -17.92 16.78
N LEU A 15 -34.17 -17.03 17.17
CA LEU A 15 -34.02 -15.58 17.01
C LEU A 15 -32.66 -15.04 17.51
N PRO A 16 -32.22 -15.30 18.76
CA PRO A 16 -30.92 -14.79 19.24
C PRO A 16 -29.72 -15.43 18.54
N ARG A 17 -29.91 -16.57 17.86
CA ARG A 17 -28.87 -17.21 17.05
C ARG A 17 -28.77 -16.56 15.67
N LEU A 18 -29.90 -16.12 15.11
CA LEU A 18 -29.95 -15.37 13.85
C LEU A 18 -29.34 -13.97 14.03
N GLU A 19 -29.73 -13.24 15.07
CA GLU A 19 -29.16 -11.91 15.38
C GLU A 19 -27.63 -11.99 15.56
N ARG A 20 -27.15 -13.03 16.25
CA ARG A 20 -25.72 -13.26 16.41
C ARG A 20 -25.03 -13.58 15.08
N LEU A 21 -25.66 -14.38 14.23
CA LEU A 21 -25.11 -14.73 12.93
C LEU A 21 -25.04 -13.50 12.01
N GLU A 22 -26.02 -12.62 12.07
CA GLU A 22 -26.00 -11.33 11.35
C GLU A 22 -24.83 -10.47 11.81
N LEU A 23 -24.65 -10.30 13.12
CA LEU A 23 -23.55 -9.54 13.70
C LEU A 23 -22.17 -10.14 13.37
N ASP A 24 -22.04 -11.47 13.45
CA ASP A 24 -20.81 -12.16 13.09
C ASP A 24 -20.49 -12.00 11.58
N ASN A 25 -21.50 -12.03 10.72
CA ASN A 25 -21.34 -11.80 9.28
C ASN A 25 -20.86 -10.37 8.97
N GLU A 26 -21.45 -9.36 9.61
CA GLU A 26 -21.01 -7.97 9.46
C GLU A 26 -19.54 -7.81 9.86
N LEU A 27 -19.15 -8.40 10.99
CA LEU A 27 -17.78 -8.38 11.49
C LEU A 27 -16.81 -9.12 10.55
N LEU A 28 -17.23 -10.26 9.99
CA LEU A 28 -16.43 -11.01 9.02
C LEU A 28 -16.21 -10.20 7.75
N LEU A 29 -17.23 -9.53 7.23
CA LEU A 29 -17.12 -8.67 6.06
C LEU A 29 -16.15 -7.52 6.31
N GLU A 30 -16.27 -6.84 7.46
CA GLU A 30 -15.38 -5.74 7.84
C GLU A 30 -13.91 -6.21 7.93
N ARG A 31 -13.67 -7.34 8.62
CA ARG A 31 -12.33 -7.89 8.81
C ARG A 31 -11.72 -8.35 7.49
N THR A 32 -12.51 -9.04 6.66
CA THR A 32 -12.05 -9.52 5.35
C THR A 32 -11.72 -8.35 4.45
N GLY A 33 -12.53 -7.29 4.45
CA GLY A 33 -12.25 -6.06 3.71
C GLY A 33 -10.92 -5.42 4.12
N LYS A 34 -10.63 -5.35 5.42
CA LYS A 34 -9.33 -4.85 5.92
C LYS A 34 -8.17 -5.73 5.46
N ILE A 35 -8.30 -7.05 5.58
CA ILE A 35 -7.25 -8.00 5.12
C ILE A 35 -6.97 -7.77 3.64
N MET A 36 -8.01 -7.74 2.80
CA MET A 36 -7.85 -7.53 1.36
C MET A 36 -7.17 -6.19 1.03
N ALA A 37 -7.51 -5.11 1.72
CA ALA A 37 -6.87 -3.81 1.53
C ALA A 37 -5.37 -3.83 1.91
N HIS A 38 -5.00 -4.57 2.96
CA HIS A 38 -3.62 -4.70 3.41
C HIS A 38 -2.79 -5.65 2.52
N THR A 39 -3.41 -6.70 1.99
CA THR A 39 -2.74 -7.70 1.14
C THR A 39 -2.84 -7.40 -0.35
N ALA A 40 -3.48 -6.29 -0.74
CA ALA A 40 -3.55 -5.86 -2.13
C ALA A 40 -2.13 -5.79 -2.72
N PRO A 41 -1.89 -6.40 -3.89
CA PRO A 41 -0.57 -6.40 -4.50
C PRO A 41 -0.15 -4.96 -4.82
N LYS A 42 1.12 -4.65 -4.51
CA LYS A 42 1.72 -3.34 -4.74
C LYS A 42 2.98 -3.53 -5.56
N SER A 43 3.24 -2.58 -6.46
CA SER A 43 4.50 -2.55 -7.19
C SER A 43 5.66 -2.33 -6.21
N ASN A 44 6.72 -3.13 -6.33
CA ASN A 44 7.99 -2.91 -5.61
C ASN A 44 8.69 -1.61 -6.03
N CYS A 45 8.28 -1.04 -7.16
CA CYS A 45 8.80 0.20 -7.72
C CYS A 45 7.71 1.27 -7.64
N VAL A 46 7.91 2.29 -6.81
CA VAL A 46 6.98 3.43 -6.69
C VAL A 46 6.83 4.26 -7.98
N LEU A 47 7.73 4.05 -8.95
CA LEU A 47 7.72 4.76 -10.23
C LEU A 47 6.95 3.98 -11.31
N CYS A 48 6.72 2.67 -11.12
CA CYS A 48 6.01 1.83 -12.09
C CYS A 48 4.68 1.35 -11.51
N PRO A 49 3.58 1.41 -12.27
CA PRO A 49 2.36 0.73 -11.88
C PRO A 49 2.59 -0.79 -11.79
N LEU A 50 1.73 -1.49 -11.03
CA LEU A 50 1.84 -2.93 -10.78
C LEU A 50 1.99 -3.74 -12.08
N GLU A 51 1.16 -3.45 -13.07
CA GLU A 51 1.14 -4.14 -14.38
C GLU A 51 2.44 -4.02 -15.18
N GLU A 52 3.20 -2.96 -14.93
CA GLU A 52 4.46 -2.67 -15.62
C GLU A 52 5.68 -3.19 -14.86
N ASN A 53 5.56 -3.51 -13.57
CA ASN A 53 6.65 -4.04 -12.74
C ASN A 53 6.69 -5.58 -12.75
N ARG A 54 6.77 -6.16 -13.97
CA ARG A 54 6.69 -7.62 -14.16
C ARG A 54 7.91 -8.38 -13.64
N ASP A 55 9.07 -7.74 -13.69
CA ASP A 55 10.34 -8.25 -13.15
C ASP A 55 10.52 -7.95 -11.65
N SER A 56 9.51 -7.35 -11.00
CA SER A 56 9.49 -7.05 -9.56
C SER A 56 10.68 -6.22 -9.08
N HIS A 57 11.24 -5.36 -9.95
CA HIS A 57 12.35 -4.50 -9.60
C HIS A 57 11.98 -3.45 -8.54
N TYR A 58 12.98 -3.01 -7.78
CA TYR A 58 12.87 -1.89 -6.87
C TYR A 58 13.16 -0.57 -7.59
N SER A 59 12.63 0.55 -7.10
CA SER A 59 12.76 1.88 -7.73
C SER A 59 14.20 2.31 -8.00
N ASN A 60 15.15 1.88 -7.18
CA ASN A 60 16.58 2.18 -7.39
C ASN A 60 17.20 1.50 -8.62
N ARG A 61 16.53 0.50 -9.20
CA ARG A 61 16.91 -0.28 -10.38
C ARG A 61 15.95 -0.08 -11.56
N CYS A 62 15.02 0.86 -11.47
CA CYS A 62 14.04 1.06 -12.53
C CYS A 62 14.72 1.57 -13.82
N CYS A 63 14.67 0.76 -14.89
CA CYS A 63 15.29 1.07 -16.17
C CYS A 63 14.52 2.12 -16.99
N LYS A 64 13.23 2.33 -16.71
CA LYS A 64 12.43 3.39 -17.35
C LYS A 64 12.85 4.79 -16.92
N TYR A 65 13.44 4.91 -15.73
CA TYR A 65 13.74 6.18 -15.08
C TYR A 65 15.23 6.28 -14.72
N VAL A 66 16.09 5.90 -15.66
CA VAL A 66 17.54 6.04 -15.53
C VAL A 66 17.94 7.52 -15.56
N ASP A 67 17.16 8.35 -16.25
CA ASP A 67 17.35 9.80 -16.32
C ASP A 67 16.49 10.52 -15.25
N PRO A 68 17.08 11.29 -14.32
CA PRO A 68 16.33 12.01 -13.29
C PRO A 68 15.36 13.08 -13.84
N ALA A 69 15.54 13.56 -15.07
CA ALA A 69 14.55 14.42 -15.76
C ALA A 69 13.24 13.68 -16.07
N SER A 70 13.31 12.40 -16.44
CA SER A 70 12.14 11.54 -16.66
C SER A 70 11.47 11.10 -15.34
N THR A 71 12.24 11.10 -14.24
CA THR A 71 11.83 10.60 -12.93
C THR A 71 11.03 11.65 -12.13
N THR A 72 11.21 12.94 -12.40
CA THR A 72 10.52 14.05 -11.70
C THR A 72 9.11 14.33 -12.24
N VAL A 73 8.84 14.00 -13.50
CA VAL A 73 7.57 14.28 -14.19
C VAL A 73 6.44 13.32 -13.78
N GLN A 74 6.76 12.13 -13.28
CA GLN A 74 5.78 11.08 -13.01
C GLN A 74 5.21 11.02 -11.58
N PRO A 75 5.96 11.29 -10.49
CA PRO A 75 5.40 11.19 -9.14
C PRO A 75 4.22 12.15 -8.93
N GLY A 76 4.26 13.32 -9.57
CA GLY A 76 3.12 14.26 -9.62
C GLY A 76 1.90 13.73 -10.38
N LYS A 77 2.11 12.90 -11.43
CA LYS A 77 1.03 12.19 -12.16
C LYS A 77 0.50 10.97 -11.40
N LEU A 78 1.34 10.35 -10.57
CA LEU A 78 1.01 9.20 -9.73
C LEU A 78 0.36 9.60 -8.39
N GLY A 79 0.01 10.88 -8.20
CA GLY A 79 -0.60 11.37 -6.95
C GLY A 79 0.31 11.15 -5.73
N SER A 80 1.63 11.28 -5.91
CA SER A 80 2.63 11.05 -4.86
C SER A 80 3.48 12.29 -4.60
N CYS A 81 3.95 12.45 -3.38
CA CYS A 81 4.81 13.55 -2.98
C CYS A 81 6.23 13.37 -3.54
N LEU A 82 6.74 14.34 -4.29
CA LEU A 82 8.09 14.30 -4.87
C LEU A 82 9.22 14.25 -3.84
N LYS A 83 8.97 14.67 -2.60
CA LYS A 83 9.96 14.69 -1.51
C LYS A 83 10.11 13.30 -0.85
N CYS A 84 9.00 12.64 -0.52
CA CYS A 84 9.00 11.38 0.24
C CYS A 84 8.49 10.15 -0.51
N LEU A 85 7.96 10.32 -1.73
CA LEU A 85 7.33 9.29 -2.58
C LEU A 85 6.17 8.54 -1.91
N LYS A 86 5.60 9.09 -0.84
CA LYS A 86 4.33 8.65 -0.24
C LYS A 86 3.15 9.22 -1.05
N PRO A 87 1.91 8.73 -0.84
CA PRO A 87 0.72 9.36 -1.39
C PRO A 87 0.70 10.87 -1.11
N SER A 88 0.11 11.63 -2.03
CA SER A 88 0.00 13.08 -1.94
C SER A 88 -0.64 13.48 -0.60
N HIS A 89 -0.05 14.47 0.05
CA HIS A 89 -0.47 14.95 1.35
C HIS A 89 -0.48 16.49 1.33
N ARG A 90 -1.34 17.10 2.16
CA ARG A 90 -1.50 18.57 2.22
C ARG A 90 -0.37 19.25 3.01
N ASP A 91 0.29 18.52 3.89
CA ASP A 91 1.34 19.07 4.76
C ASP A 91 2.62 19.41 3.98
N ASP A 92 3.36 20.42 4.44
CA ASP A 92 4.68 20.70 3.89
C ASP A 92 5.67 19.60 4.30
N CYS A 93 5.94 18.69 3.37
CA CYS A 93 6.88 17.61 3.61
C CYS A 93 8.29 18.15 3.81
N LYS A 94 8.87 17.80 4.95
CA LYS A 94 10.21 18.25 5.37
C LYS A 94 11.34 17.34 4.87
N VAL A 95 11.04 16.36 4.01
CA VAL A 95 12.07 15.50 3.43
C VAL A 95 12.90 16.30 2.44
N ALA A 96 14.20 16.31 2.66
CA ALA A 96 15.20 16.87 1.78
C ALA A 96 16.11 15.75 1.25
N CYS A 97 16.64 15.96 0.05
CA CYS A 97 17.56 15.03 -0.58
C CYS A 97 18.88 14.98 0.20
N VAL A 98 19.31 13.79 0.62
CA VAL A 98 20.58 13.61 1.35
C VAL A 98 21.80 13.99 0.49
N ALA A 99 21.69 13.89 -0.84
CA ALA A 99 22.81 14.17 -1.73
C ALA A 99 23.03 15.67 -1.99
N CYS A 100 21.97 16.48 -2.02
CA CYS A 100 22.07 17.89 -2.42
C CYS A 100 21.27 18.88 -1.57
N GLY A 101 20.58 18.41 -0.52
CA GLY A 101 19.81 19.24 0.41
C GLY A 101 18.50 19.82 -0.14
N LEU A 102 18.17 19.59 -1.41
CA LEU A 102 16.97 20.16 -2.04
C LEU A 102 15.70 19.34 -1.77
N GLY A 103 14.54 19.96 -1.97
CA GLY A 103 13.22 19.36 -1.73
C GLY A 103 12.79 18.32 -2.76
N HIS A 104 13.51 17.20 -2.84
CA HIS A 104 13.14 16.02 -3.64
C HIS A 104 13.63 14.73 -2.99
N ASN A 105 13.06 13.59 -3.37
CA ASN A 105 13.53 12.28 -2.94
C ASN A 105 14.89 11.96 -3.59
N GLN A 106 15.79 11.31 -2.85
CA GLN A 106 17.13 10.95 -3.35
C GLN A 106 17.11 10.14 -4.65
N LEU A 107 16.06 9.35 -4.91
CA LEU A 107 15.89 8.61 -6.16
C LEU A 107 15.72 9.52 -7.38
N LEU A 108 15.26 10.76 -7.18
CA LEU A 108 15.04 11.76 -8.22
C LEU A 108 16.25 12.69 -8.42
N CYS A 109 17.32 12.51 -7.65
CA CYS A 109 18.44 13.44 -7.62
C CYS A 109 19.37 13.27 -8.81
N ASN A 110 19.65 14.35 -9.54
CA ASN A 110 20.65 14.39 -10.62
C ASN A 110 22.08 14.18 -10.15
N LEU A 111 22.37 14.50 -8.88
CA LEU A 111 23.69 14.33 -8.27
C LEU A 111 23.84 12.96 -7.60
N ARG A 112 22.91 12.04 -7.86
CA ARG A 112 22.95 10.69 -7.32
C ARG A 112 24.21 9.98 -7.85
N ARG A 113 25.19 9.79 -6.98
CA ARG A 113 26.27 8.82 -7.24
C ARG A 113 25.62 7.45 -7.49
N PRO A 114 26.03 6.70 -8.54
CA PRO A 114 25.60 5.32 -8.70
C PRO A 114 25.82 4.60 -7.38
N HIS A 115 24.81 3.85 -6.94
CA HIS A 115 24.92 3.07 -5.71
C HIS A 115 25.98 1.98 -5.94
N VAL A 116 27.25 2.29 -5.65
CA VAL A 116 28.29 1.27 -5.59
C VAL A 116 27.82 0.32 -4.49
N ALA A 117 27.45 -0.89 -4.87
CA ALA A 117 27.21 -1.93 -3.89
C ALA A 117 28.52 -2.06 -3.11
N ASN A 118 28.54 -1.55 -1.88
CA ASN A 118 29.59 -1.90 -0.93
C ASN A 118 29.50 -3.42 -0.79
N LYS A 119 30.35 -4.14 -1.53
CA LYS A 119 30.67 -5.52 -1.22
C LYS A 119 31.17 -5.47 0.22
N ARG A 120 30.32 -5.83 1.18
CA ARG A 120 30.78 -6.07 2.54
C ARG A 120 31.84 -7.15 2.39
N LEU A 121 33.10 -6.79 2.61
CA LEU A 121 34.17 -7.76 2.74
C LEU A 121 33.76 -8.63 3.94
N ARG A 122 33.40 -9.88 3.68
CA ARG A 122 33.25 -10.87 4.75
C ARG A 122 34.65 -11.05 5.33
N ASN A 123 34.87 -10.52 6.53
CA ASN A 123 35.88 -11.06 7.43
C ASN A 123 35.35 -12.37 8.02
#